data_AF-A0A382DAV3-F1
#
_entry.id   AF-A0A382DAV3-F1
#
_cell.length_a   1.000
_cell.length_b   1.000
_cell.length_c   1.000
_cell.angle_alpha   90.00
_cell.angle_beta   90.00
_cell.angle_gamma   90.00
#
_symmetry.space_group_name_H-M   'P 1'
#
loop_
_entity.id
_entity.type
_entity.pdbx_description
1 polymer ?
#
loop_
_entity_poly.entity_id
_entity_poly.type
_entity_poly.pdbx_seq_one_letter_code
_entity_poly.pdbx_strand_id
1 'polypeptide(L)'
;MREHPENPIFGPEDPRLDPPNPPEIQPARSIVKAISWRVVGTLDTLILSFVILSYLGPLFGLEEASSADKIKTAAFIALTEVATKMTLYYLHERLWSRLQWNRTLDEEGHYRDGRWRSATKTATWRVIASADTMVLGFIFTGNLATAISIGGFEIITKLVLYFFHERYWARIRWGIIPGTV
;
A
#
# COMPACT_ATOMS: atom_id res chain seq x y z
N MET A 1 -14.56 10.64 36.82
CA MET A 1 -15.03 9.35 36.27
C MET A 1 -15.63 9.69 34.91
N ARG A 2 -15.10 9.13 33.81
CA ARG A 2 -15.72 9.31 32.49
C ARG A 2 -16.92 8.36 32.48
N GLU A 3 -18.13 8.88 32.27
CA GLU A 3 -19.33 8.06 32.19
C GLU A 3 -19.21 7.16 30.94
N HIS A 4 -19.32 5.86 31.16
CA HIS A 4 -19.46 4.92 30.05
C HIS A 4 -20.89 5.05 29.51
N PRO A 5 -21.07 5.26 28.19
CA PRO A 5 -22.40 5.32 27.62
C PRO A 5 -23.02 3.93 27.67
N GLU A 6 -24.17 3.81 28.32
CA GLU A 6 -24.93 2.56 28.35
C GLU A 6 -25.53 2.28 26.96
N ASN A 7 -25.43 1.03 26.53
CA ASN A 7 -26.01 0.62 25.25
C ASN A 7 -27.54 0.75 25.30
N PRO A 8 -28.17 1.42 24.32
CA PRO A 8 -29.62 1.52 24.27
C PRO A 8 -30.24 0.12 24.10
N ILE A 9 -31.21 -0.22 24.96
CA ILE A 9 -31.90 -1.52 24.97
C ILE A 9 -32.64 -1.78 23.64
N PHE A 10 -33.03 -0.72 22.93
CA PHE A 10 -33.52 -0.77 21.55
C PHE A 10 -33.05 0.46 20.74
N GLY A 11 -32.28 0.22 19.69
CA GLY A 11 -31.71 1.21 18.76
C GLY A 11 -30.56 0.57 17.94
N PRO A 12 -30.10 1.17 16.81
CA PRO A 12 -28.92 0.66 16.12
C PRO A 12 -27.72 0.66 17.10
N GLU A 13 -26.99 -0.46 17.19
CA GLU A 13 -25.92 -0.72 18.18
C GLU A 13 -24.72 0.24 18.13
N ASP A 14 -24.74 1.27 17.29
CA ASP A 14 -23.64 2.22 17.15
C ASP A 14 -24.10 3.62 17.57
N PRO A 15 -24.16 3.92 18.88
CA PRO A 15 -24.00 5.29 19.31
C PRO A 15 -22.57 5.66 18.92
N ARG A 16 -22.40 6.29 17.76
CA ARG A 16 -21.10 6.80 17.30
C ARG A 16 -20.51 7.66 18.41
N LEU A 17 -19.63 7.06 19.20
CA LEU A 17 -18.74 7.72 20.13
C LEU A 17 -17.63 8.40 19.35
N ASP A 18 -17.97 9.15 18.32
CA ASP A 18 -16.99 10.00 17.66
C ASP A 18 -16.65 11.11 18.66
N PRO A 19 -15.43 11.11 19.27
CA PRO A 19 -15.01 12.24 20.09
C PRO A 19 -15.13 13.52 19.27
N PRO A 20 -15.49 14.65 19.91
CA PRO A 20 -15.72 15.92 19.22
C PRO A 20 -14.52 16.36 18.36
N ASN A 21 -13.32 15.88 18.68
CA ASN A 21 -12.11 16.09 17.88
C ASN A 21 -11.49 14.75 17.43
N PRO A 22 -11.64 14.36 16.15
CA PRO A 22 -10.99 13.17 15.61
C PRO A 22 -9.46 13.39 15.51
N PRO A 23 -8.63 12.34 15.72
CA PRO A 23 -7.19 12.47 15.69
C PRO A 23 -6.68 12.84 14.30
N GLU A 24 -5.73 13.76 14.26
CA GLU A 24 -5.08 14.18 13.03
C GLU A 24 -3.92 13.25 12.69
N ILE A 25 -3.81 12.87 11.41
CA ILE A 25 -2.68 12.10 10.90
C ILE A 25 -1.66 13.06 10.31
N GLN A 26 -0.46 13.06 10.90
CA GLN A 26 0.65 13.90 10.44
C GLN A 26 1.07 13.49 9.02
N PRO A 27 1.38 14.47 8.12
CA PRO A 27 1.88 14.18 6.78
C PRO A 27 3.17 13.33 6.79
N ALA A 28 4.02 13.53 7.78
CA ALA A 28 5.26 12.78 7.97
C ALA A 28 5.00 11.26 8.09
N ARG A 29 3.90 10.86 8.74
CA ARG A 29 3.50 9.45 8.85
C ARG A 29 3.24 8.82 7.48
N SER A 30 2.49 9.52 6.62
CA SER A 30 2.19 9.06 5.27
C SER A 30 3.44 8.97 4.39
N ILE A 31 4.38 9.91 4.53
CA ILE A 31 5.65 9.89 3.79
C ILE A 31 6.50 8.69 4.20
N VAL A 32 6.68 8.46 5.51
CA VAL A 32 7.48 7.34 6.01
C VAL A 32 6.84 5.99 5.64
N LYS A 33 5.51 5.90 5.70
CA LYS A 33 4.78 4.75 5.16
C LYS A 33 5.07 4.51 3.68
N ALA A 34 5.06 5.57 2.87
CA ALA A 34 5.37 5.49 1.44
C ALA A 34 6.78 4.96 1.18
N ILE A 35 7.78 5.54 1.86
CA ILE A 35 9.18 5.12 1.76
C ILE A 35 9.34 3.67 2.21
N SER A 36 8.79 3.30 3.37
CA SER A 36 8.89 1.93 3.89
C SER A 36 8.26 0.91 2.95
N TRP A 37 7.11 1.24 2.36
CA TRP A 37 6.48 0.37 1.37
C TRP A 37 7.33 0.25 0.09
N ARG A 38 8.03 1.31 -0.34
CA ARG A 38 8.97 1.19 -1.47
C ARG A 38 10.09 0.22 -1.18
N VAL A 39 10.75 0.37 -0.03
CA VAL A 39 11.86 -0.51 0.34
C VAL A 39 11.42 -1.96 0.35
N VAL A 40 10.28 -2.26 0.96
CA VAL A 40 9.72 -3.63 0.96
C VAL A 40 9.40 -4.11 -0.46
N GLY A 41 8.75 -3.27 -1.25
CA GLY A 41 8.36 -3.63 -2.62
C GLY A 41 9.54 -3.82 -3.58
N THR A 42 10.64 -3.06 -3.41
CA THR A 42 11.84 -3.23 -4.24
C THR A 42 12.62 -4.48 -3.84
N LEU A 43 12.70 -4.77 -2.53
CA LEU A 43 13.33 -6.00 -2.04
C LEU A 43 12.59 -7.25 -2.52
N ASP A 44 11.25 -7.23 -2.50
CA ASP A 44 10.43 -8.33 -3.04
C ASP A 44 10.74 -8.59 -4.52
N THR A 45 10.77 -7.54 -5.33
CA THR A 45 11.13 -7.66 -6.75
C THR A 45 12.55 -8.21 -6.94
N LEU A 46 13.54 -7.76 -6.17
CA LEU A 46 14.91 -8.29 -6.27
C LEU A 46 14.99 -9.78 -5.90
N ILE A 47 14.30 -10.19 -4.84
CA ILE A 47 14.26 -11.59 -4.39
C ILE A 47 13.56 -12.46 -5.45
N LEU A 48 12.41 -12.02 -5.96
CA LEU A 48 11.70 -12.73 -7.02
C LEU A 48 12.54 -12.84 -8.29
N SER A 49 13.17 -11.75 -8.73
CA SER A 49 14.07 -11.77 -9.88
C SER A 49 15.22 -12.76 -9.67
N PHE A 50 15.86 -12.76 -8.49
CA PHE A 50 16.92 -13.71 -8.16
C PHE A 50 16.44 -15.17 -8.20
N VAL A 51 15.33 -15.47 -7.53
CA VAL A 51 14.77 -16.83 -7.47
C VAL A 51 14.35 -17.32 -8.85
N ILE A 52 13.65 -16.48 -9.63
CA ILE A 52 13.23 -16.82 -11.00
C ILE A 52 14.46 -17.09 -11.86
N LEU A 53 15.47 -16.22 -11.86
CA LEU A 53 16.66 -16.41 -12.70
C LEU A 53 17.49 -17.63 -12.27
N SER A 54 17.71 -17.83 -10.97
CA SER A 54 18.55 -18.92 -10.47
C SER A 54 17.91 -20.31 -10.61
N TYR A 55 16.61 -20.43 -10.39
CA TYR A 55 15.94 -21.75 -10.35
C TYR A 55 15.05 -22.03 -11.56
N LEU A 56 14.42 -21.00 -12.13
CA LEU A 56 13.51 -21.14 -13.27
C LEU A 56 14.14 -20.68 -14.59
N GLY A 57 15.22 -19.90 -14.57
CA GLY A 57 15.94 -19.42 -15.75
C GLY A 57 16.38 -20.54 -16.69
N PRO A 58 17.00 -21.63 -16.20
CA PRO A 58 17.37 -22.78 -17.05
C PRO A 58 16.16 -23.48 -17.69
N LEU A 59 14.98 -23.40 -17.08
CA LEU A 59 13.74 -24.01 -17.56
C LEU A 59 13.09 -23.20 -18.70
N PHE A 60 13.33 -21.89 -18.76
CA PHE A 60 12.80 -21.00 -19.78
C PHE A 60 13.77 -20.72 -20.94
N GLY A 61 14.97 -21.32 -20.95
CA GLY A 61 15.94 -21.20 -22.05
C GLY A 61 16.40 -19.76 -22.31
N LEU A 62 16.40 -18.90 -21.29
CA LEU A 62 16.74 -17.48 -21.42
C LEU A 62 18.27 -17.30 -21.37
N GLU A 63 18.93 -17.31 -22.52
CA GLU A 63 20.33 -16.88 -22.65
C GLU A 63 20.46 -15.35 -22.53
N GLU A 64 21.50 -14.93 -21.80
CA GLU A 64 21.80 -13.55 -21.41
C GLU A 64 22.06 -12.63 -22.61
N ALA A 65 21.19 -11.63 -22.80
CA ALA A 65 21.43 -10.56 -23.76
C ALA A 65 22.25 -9.43 -23.12
N SER A 66 23.52 -9.31 -23.49
CA SER A 66 24.33 -8.11 -23.22
C SER A 66 23.71 -6.90 -23.91
N SER A 67 23.45 -5.81 -23.17
CA SER A 67 22.79 -4.62 -23.73
C SER A 67 23.09 -3.35 -22.92
N ALA A 68 24.24 -2.72 -23.17
CA ALA A 68 24.66 -1.47 -22.50
C ALA A 68 23.70 -0.28 -22.75
N ASP A 69 22.97 -0.25 -23.87
CA ASP A 69 22.03 0.84 -24.20
C ASP A 69 20.60 0.60 -23.69
N LYS A 70 20.19 -0.65 -23.45
CA LYS A 70 18.88 -0.97 -22.86
C LYS A 70 18.81 -0.64 -21.37
N ILE A 71 19.96 -0.61 -20.69
CA ILE A 71 20.06 -0.29 -19.26
C ILE A 71 19.62 1.15 -18.98
N LYS A 72 19.96 2.12 -19.84
CA LYS A 72 19.55 3.52 -19.65
C LYS A 72 18.03 3.69 -19.74
N THR A 73 17.40 3.12 -20.78
CA THR A 73 15.95 3.17 -20.96
C THR A 73 15.21 2.41 -19.85
N ALA A 74 15.69 1.22 -19.47
CA ALA A 74 15.12 0.46 -18.35
C ALA A 74 15.24 1.20 -17.01
N ALA A 75 16.37 1.89 -16.77
CA ALA A 75 16.56 2.72 -15.59
C ALA A 75 15.60 3.92 -15.55
N PHE A 76 15.38 4.60 -16.68
CA PHE A 76 14.41 5.71 -16.75
C PHE A 76 12.98 5.24 -16.48
N ILE A 77 12.58 4.09 -17.02
CA ILE A 77 11.27 3.49 -16.75
C ILE A 77 11.15 3.16 -15.26
N ALA A 78 12.15 2.48 -14.69
CA ALA A 78 12.16 2.12 -13.28
C ALA A 78 12.10 3.35 -12.35
N LEU A 79 12.86 4.41 -12.65
CA LEU A 79 12.84 5.64 -11.88
C LEU A 79 11.49 6.35 -11.96
N THR A 80 10.92 6.43 -13.16
CA THR A 80 9.60 7.05 -13.38
C THR A 80 8.52 6.29 -12.63
N GLU A 81 8.55 4.97 -12.70
CA GLU A 81 7.63 4.09 -11.98
C GLU A 81 7.76 4.23 -10.45
N VAL A 82 8.98 4.31 -9.93
CA VAL A 82 9.20 4.53 -8.49
C VAL A 82 8.62 5.86 -8.05
N ALA A 83 8.85 6.92 -8.84
CA ALA A 83 8.35 8.26 -8.54
C ALA A 83 6.81 8.36 -8.62
N THR A 84 6.19 7.78 -9.66
CA THR A 84 4.73 7.76 -9.80
C THR A 84 4.10 6.96 -8.66
N LYS A 85 4.59 5.77 -8.36
CA LYS A 85 4.06 4.94 -7.27
C LYS A 85 4.27 5.55 -5.89
N MET A 86 5.33 6.33 -5.68
CA MET A 86 5.51 7.10 -4.44
C MET A 86 4.44 8.17 -4.27
N THR A 87 4.22 8.94 -5.34
CA THR A 87 3.21 10.00 -5.37
C THR A 87 1.81 9.43 -5.17
N LEU A 88 1.47 8.39 -5.92
CA LEU A 88 0.17 7.71 -5.83
C LEU A 88 -0.07 7.11 -4.44
N TYR A 89 0.95 6.49 -3.82
CA TYR A 89 0.79 5.91 -2.48
C TYR A 89 0.54 7.01 -1.45
N TYR A 90 1.30 8.10 -1.51
CA TYR A 90 1.10 9.22 -0.60
C TYR A 90 -0.32 9.80 -0.72
N LEU A 91 -0.77 10.03 -1.96
CA LEU A 91 -2.13 10.52 -2.23
C LEU A 91 -3.19 9.54 -1.75
N HIS A 92 -2.98 8.25 -1.96
CA HIS A 92 -3.88 7.18 -1.49
C HIS A 92 -3.98 7.16 0.04
N GLU A 93 -2.87 7.20 0.76
CA GLU A 93 -2.88 7.21 2.24
C GLU A 93 -3.49 8.51 2.77
N ARG A 94 -3.27 9.65 2.10
CA ARG A 94 -3.88 10.94 2.48
C ARG A 94 -5.39 10.98 2.20
N LEU A 95 -5.84 10.35 1.13
CA LEU A 95 -7.26 10.19 0.85
C LEU A 95 -7.91 9.30 1.92
N TRP A 96 -7.27 8.18 2.25
CA TRP A 96 -7.73 7.28 3.29
C TRP A 96 -7.65 7.87 4.71
N SER A 97 -6.77 8.83 4.97
CA SER A 97 -6.73 9.52 6.27
C SER A 97 -7.97 10.36 6.51
N ARG A 98 -8.61 10.87 5.45
CA ARG A 98 -9.89 11.60 5.51
C ARG A 98 -11.09 10.68 5.72
N LEU A 99 -10.95 9.39 5.42
CA LEU A 99 -12.01 8.39 5.59
C LEU A 99 -11.93 7.78 7.01
N GLN A 100 -13.06 7.82 7.74
CA GLN A 100 -13.23 7.21 9.07
C GLN A 100 -13.71 5.75 9.01
N TRP A 101 -13.85 5.17 7.81
CA TRP A 101 -14.38 3.83 7.60
C TRP A 101 -13.63 2.74 8.39
N ASN A 102 -14.38 1.96 9.17
CA ASN A 102 -13.91 0.83 9.98
C ASN A 102 -12.70 1.18 10.87
N ARG A 103 -12.77 2.33 11.54
CA ARG A 103 -11.94 2.62 12.71
C ARG A 103 -12.75 2.33 13.96
N THR A 104 -12.19 1.57 14.87
CA THR A 104 -12.80 1.27 16.17
C THR A 104 -12.10 2.12 17.23
N LEU A 105 -12.85 2.80 18.10
CA LEU A 105 -12.28 3.40 19.30
C LEU A 105 -11.97 2.31 20.33
N ASP A 106 -10.75 2.33 20.85
CA ASP A 106 -10.35 1.56 22.03
C ASP A 106 -10.96 2.20 23.29
N GLU A 107 -11.05 1.44 24.39
CA GLU A 107 -11.62 1.91 25.68
C GLU A 107 -10.92 3.17 26.22
N GLU A 108 -9.70 3.43 25.76
CA GLU A 108 -8.86 4.58 26.10
C GLU A 108 -9.14 5.82 25.24
N GLY A 109 -10.06 5.75 24.27
CA GLY A 109 -10.36 6.82 23.31
C GLY A 109 -9.43 6.86 22.09
N HIS A 110 -8.70 5.77 21.82
CA HIS A 110 -7.74 5.69 20.73
C HIS A 110 -8.33 5.02 19.49
N TYR A 111 -8.19 5.62 18.31
CA TYR A 111 -8.64 4.98 17.06
C TYR A 111 -7.70 3.84 16.65
N ARG A 112 -8.28 2.65 16.44
CA ARG A 112 -7.62 1.45 15.91
C ARG A 112 -8.19 1.09 14.54
N ASP A 113 -7.30 0.73 13.63
CA ASP A 113 -7.68 0.31 12.29
C ASP A 113 -8.20 -1.14 12.31
N GLY A 114 -9.45 -1.32 11.89
CA GLY A 114 -10.06 -2.64 11.77
C GLY A 114 -9.44 -3.46 10.63
N ARG A 115 -9.53 -4.79 10.74
CA ARG A 115 -9.00 -5.74 9.74
C ARG A 115 -9.52 -5.46 8.32
N TRP A 116 -10.80 -5.13 8.19
CA TRP A 116 -11.39 -4.79 6.89
C TRP A 116 -10.85 -3.48 6.31
N ARG A 117 -10.46 -2.50 7.15
CA ARG A 117 -9.85 -1.26 6.66
C ARG A 117 -8.52 -1.55 5.98
N SER A 118 -7.67 -2.35 6.62
CA SER A 118 -6.39 -2.78 6.03
C SER A 118 -6.59 -3.59 4.75
N ALA A 119 -7.57 -4.49 4.71
CA ALA A 119 -7.91 -5.24 3.50
C ALA A 119 -8.37 -4.33 2.34
N THR A 120 -9.28 -3.39 2.59
CA THR A 120 -9.78 -2.46 1.56
C THR A 120 -8.69 -1.49 1.09
N LYS A 121 -7.86 -0.97 2.01
CA LYS A 121 -6.67 -0.18 1.64
C LYS A 121 -5.71 -0.97 0.76
N THR A 122 -5.50 -2.24 1.08
CA THR A 122 -4.68 -3.15 0.27
C THR A 122 -5.24 -3.31 -1.13
N ALA A 123 -6.52 -3.67 -1.23
CA ALA A 123 -7.18 -3.87 -2.52
C ALA A 123 -7.17 -2.59 -3.38
N THR A 124 -7.54 -1.45 -2.81
CA THR A 124 -7.55 -0.16 -3.52
C THR A 124 -6.15 0.26 -3.97
N TRP A 125 -5.14 0.08 -3.12
CA TRP A 125 -3.75 0.34 -3.50
C TRP A 125 -3.27 -0.59 -4.62
N ARG A 126 -3.63 -1.88 -4.58
CA ARG A 126 -3.27 -2.84 -5.64
C ARG A 126 -3.85 -2.43 -6.99
N VAL A 127 -5.13 -2.05 -7.03
CA VAL A 127 -5.78 -1.62 -8.28
C VAL A 127 -5.08 -0.41 -8.87
N ILE A 128 -4.79 0.61 -8.06
CA ILE A 128 -4.10 1.83 -8.51
C ILE A 128 -2.68 1.51 -8.99
N ALA A 129 -1.92 0.73 -8.22
CA ALA A 129 -0.54 0.38 -8.57
C ALA A 129 -0.45 -0.50 -9.81
N SER A 130 -1.37 -1.45 -10.01
CA SER A 130 -1.43 -2.29 -11.21
C SER A 130 -1.83 -1.49 -12.44
N ALA A 131 -2.78 -0.55 -12.30
CA ALA A 131 -3.15 0.36 -13.38
C ALA A 131 -1.98 1.26 -13.79
N ASP A 132 -1.23 1.81 -12.82
CA ASP A 132 -0.02 2.62 -13.08
C ASP A 132 1.01 1.83 -13.89
N THR A 133 1.36 0.60 -13.46
CA THR A 133 2.29 -0.27 -14.20
C THR A 133 1.77 -0.58 -15.61
N MET A 134 0.47 -0.82 -15.78
CA MET A 134 -0.11 -1.13 -17.08
C MET A 134 -0.08 0.07 -18.03
N VAL A 135 -0.39 1.28 -17.52
CA VAL A 135 -0.34 2.52 -18.29
C VAL A 135 1.11 2.83 -18.69
N LEU A 136 2.06 2.74 -17.76
CA LEU A 136 3.49 2.92 -18.06
C LEU A 136 3.97 1.87 -19.06
N GLY A 137 3.67 0.59 -18.84
CA GLY A 137 4.01 -0.49 -19.75
C GLY A 137 3.46 -0.26 -21.17
N PHE A 138 2.21 0.19 -21.29
CA PHE A 138 1.59 0.51 -22.57
C PHE A 138 2.26 1.70 -23.27
N ILE A 139 2.51 2.79 -22.55
CA ILE A 139 3.18 4.00 -23.09
C ILE A 139 4.57 3.66 -23.63
N PHE A 140 5.33 2.81 -22.93
CA PHE A 140 6.71 2.49 -23.30
C PHE A 140 6.86 1.36 -24.33
N THR A 141 5.95 0.38 -24.36
CA THR A 141 6.08 -0.80 -25.24
C THR A 141 5.14 -0.80 -26.45
N GLY A 142 4.04 -0.03 -26.40
CA GLY A 142 2.98 -0.06 -27.43
C GLY A 142 2.22 -1.39 -27.53
N ASN A 143 2.53 -2.38 -26.67
CA ASN A 143 1.93 -3.72 -26.72
C ASN A 143 1.30 -4.09 -25.36
N LEU A 144 -0.03 -4.10 -25.31
CA LEU A 144 -0.81 -4.40 -24.12
C LEU A 144 -0.62 -5.84 -23.61
N ALA A 145 -0.34 -6.80 -24.50
CA ALA A 145 -0.18 -8.21 -24.12
C ALA A 145 1.08 -8.44 -23.28
N THR A 146 2.20 -7.81 -23.66
CA THR A 146 3.46 -7.89 -22.89
C THR A 146 3.32 -7.22 -21.51
N ALA A 147 2.59 -6.10 -21.43
CA ALA A 147 2.34 -5.40 -20.17
C ALA A 147 1.51 -6.22 -19.16
N ILE A 148 0.56 -7.03 -19.63
CA ILE A 148 -0.26 -7.90 -18.78
C ILE A 148 0.54 -9.10 -18.26
N SER A 149 1.41 -9.70 -19.08
CA SER A 149 2.20 -10.88 -18.70
C SER A 149 3.25 -10.62 -17.63
N ILE A 150 3.80 -9.40 -17.55
CA ILE A 150 4.83 -9.03 -16.57
C ILE A 150 4.30 -8.99 -15.12
N GLY A 151 2.99 -8.88 -14.91
CA GLY A 151 2.40 -8.64 -13.58
C GLY A 151 2.08 -9.87 -12.73
N GLY A 152 2.05 -11.08 -13.27
CA GLY A 152 1.37 -12.22 -12.62
C GLY A 152 1.86 -12.58 -11.22
N PHE A 153 3.14 -12.94 -11.07
CA PHE A 153 3.73 -13.32 -9.77
C PHE A 153 3.88 -12.11 -8.82
N GLU A 154 4.23 -10.95 -9.37
CA GLU A 154 4.44 -9.72 -8.60
C GLU A 154 3.15 -9.20 -7.96
N ILE A 155 2.00 -9.35 -8.63
CA ILE A 155 0.72 -8.92 -8.09
C ILE A 155 0.38 -9.72 -6.83
N ILE A 156 0.64 -11.03 -6.83
CA ILE A 156 0.30 -11.92 -5.71
C ILE A 156 1.18 -11.64 -4.50
N THR A 157 2.51 -11.62 -4.68
CA THR A 157 3.45 -11.38 -3.56
C THR A 157 3.21 -10.01 -2.94
N LYS A 158 3.05 -8.97 -3.76
CA LYS A 158 2.86 -7.61 -3.26
C LYS A 158 1.49 -7.39 -2.63
N LEU A 159 0.47 -8.17 -2.98
CA LEU A 159 -0.83 -8.14 -2.28
C LEU A 159 -0.66 -8.62 -0.84
N VAL A 160 0.00 -9.77 -0.65
CA VAL A 160 0.27 -10.34 0.67
C VAL A 160 1.15 -9.40 1.50
N LEU A 161 2.28 -8.96 0.96
CA LEU A 161 3.22 -8.09 1.66
C LEU A 161 2.58 -6.76 2.07
N TYR A 162 1.75 -6.16 1.22
CA TYR A 162 1.11 -4.90 1.54
C TYR A 162 0.10 -5.02 2.67
N PHE A 163 -0.68 -6.10 2.68
CA PHE A 163 -1.61 -6.37 3.78
C PHE A 163 -0.87 -6.44 5.12
N PHE A 164 0.23 -7.19 5.17
CA PHE A 164 1.04 -7.30 6.39
C PHE A 164 1.74 -5.98 6.75
N HIS A 165 2.22 -5.23 5.76
CA HIS A 165 2.80 -3.90 5.96
C HIS A 165 1.80 -2.93 6.60
N GLU A 166 0.58 -2.83 6.06
CA GLU A 166 -0.46 -1.96 6.64
C GLU A 166 -0.89 -2.47 8.02
N ARG A 167 -0.96 -3.79 8.23
CA ARG A 167 -1.28 -4.37 9.54
C ARG A 167 -0.21 -4.10 10.58
N TYR A 168 1.06 -4.09 10.18
CA TYR A 168 2.19 -3.75 11.04
C TYR A 168 2.14 -2.25 11.39
N TRP A 169 1.92 -1.39 10.40
CA TRP A 169 1.75 0.04 10.63
C TRP A 169 0.53 0.40 11.49
N ALA A 170 -0.54 -0.38 11.45
CA ALA A 170 -1.69 -0.22 12.34
C ALA A 170 -1.35 -0.42 13.83
N ARG A 171 -0.20 -1.06 14.15
CA ARG A 171 0.30 -1.19 15.53
C ARG A 171 1.16 0.00 15.95
N ILE A 172 1.68 0.78 14.99
CA ILE A 172 2.57 1.92 15.24
C ILE A 172 1.73 3.19 15.42
N ARG A 173 1.80 3.74 16.64
CA ARG A 173 1.08 4.96 17.05
C ARG A 173 1.77 6.27 16.65
N TRP A 174 3.00 6.21 16.14
CA TRP A 174 3.75 7.40 15.73
C TRP A 174 3.04 8.19 14.61
N GLY A 175 3.00 9.51 14.74
CA GLY A 175 2.39 10.44 13.78
C GLY A 175 0.85 10.49 13.81
N ILE A 176 0.21 9.94 14.85
CA ILE A 176 -1.21 10.12 15.17
C ILE A 176 -1.30 11.12 16.31
N ILE A 177 -1.86 12.31 16.07
CA ILE A 177 -2.06 13.33 17.10
C ILE A 177 -3.47 13.14 17.67
N PRO A 178 -3.63 12.88 18.98
CA PRO A 178 -4.95 12.87 19.61
C PRO A 178 -5.64 14.22 19.39
N GLY A 179 -6.91 14.21 19.01
CA GLY A 179 -7.68 15.46 18.97
C GLY A 179 -7.74 16.05 20.37
N THR A 180 -7.17 17.23 20.57
CA THR A 180 -7.24 17.97 21.83
C THR A 180 -8.69 18.36 22.08
N VAL A 181 -9.22 18.14 23.29
CA VAL A 181 -10.56 18.56 23.71
C VAL A 181 -10.67 20.09 23.71
#